data_AF-A0A8D8AZC3-F1
#
_entry.id   AF-A0A8D8AZC3-F1
#
_cell.length_a   1.000
_cell.length_b   1.000
_cell.length_c   1.000
_cell.angle_alpha   90.00
_cell.angle_beta   90.00
_cell.angle_gamma   90.00
#
_symmetry.space_group_name_H-M   'P 1'
#
loop_
_entity.id
_entity.type
_entity.pdbx_description
1 polymer ?
#
loop_
_entity_poly.entity_id
_entity_poly.type
_entity_poly.pdbx_seq_one_letter_code
_entity_poly.pdbx_strand_id
1 'polypeptide(L)'
;VVHDLPGVGQNLQDHIAVGGLVFRVDQPISVIMNRLVNLNSAIRYAVTEDGPLTSSIGLEAVGFINTKYANQTDDWPDIEFMLTSASTPSDGGDQIKKAHGLKDEF
;
A
#
# COMPACT_ATOMS: atom_id res chain seq x y z
N VAL A 1 -10.15 7.47 36.60
CA VAL A 1 -11.16 7.08 35.59
C VAL A 1 -12.31 8.08 35.69
N VAL A 2 -12.63 8.78 34.60
CA VAL A 2 -13.74 9.76 34.58
C VAL A 2 -15.08 9.08 34.30
N HIS A 3 -15.09 8.09 33.39
CA HIS A 3 -16.19 7.15 33.18
C HIS A 3 -15.64 5.75 32.91
N ASP A 4 -16.29 4.73 33.46
CA ASP A 4 -15.95 3.34 33.21
C ASP A 4 -16.74 2.83 31.99
N LEU A 5 -16.03 2.53 30.91
CA LEU A 5 -16.58 2.03 29.65
C LEU A 5 -15.73 0.84 29.21
N PRO A 6 -16.11 -0.40 29.60
CA PRO A 6 -15.26 -1.58 29.42
C PRO A 6 -14.99 -1.94 27.94
N GLY A 7 -15.81 -1.42 27.02
CA GLY A 7 -15.62 -1.60 25.58
C GLY A 7 -14.57 -0.68 24.94
N VAL A 8 -14.08 0.36 25.65
CA VAL A 8 -13.10 1.28 25.08
C VAL A 8 -11.79 0.54 24.80
N GLY A 9 -11.37 0.54 23.54
CA GLY A 9 -10.17 -0.17 23.07
C GLY A 9 -10.37 -1.66 22.80
N GLN A 10 -11.57 -2.21 23.01
CA GLN A 10 -11.90 -3.60 22.67
C GLN A 10 -12.43 -3.71 21.23
N ASN A 11 -12.40 -4.92 20.68
CA ASN A 11 -12.94 -5.25 19.35
C ASN A 11 -12.32 -4.44 18.19
N LEU A 12 -11.04 -4.06 18.30
CA LEU A 12 -10.29 -3.54 17.16
C LEU A 12 -10.15 -4.65 16.11
N GLN A 13 -10.59 -4.36 14.89
CA GLN A 13 -10.44 -5.22 13.72
C GLN A 13 -9.57 -4.49 12.71
N ASP A 14 -8.66 -5.23 12.09
CA ASP A 14 -7.79 -4.74 11.03
C ASP A 14 -7.63 -5.85 9.99
N HIS A 15 -7.26 -5.47 8.77
CA HIS A 15 -6.98 -6.43 7.71
C HIS A 15 -5.52 -6.90 7.79
N ILE A 16 -5.33 -8.21 7.74
CA ILE A 16 -3.99 -8.78 7.64
C ILE A 16 -3.54 -8.68 6.19
N ALA A 17 -2.56 -7.83 5.91
CA ALA A 17 -1.86 -7.81 4.64
C ALA A 17 -0.62 -8.71 4.71
N VAL A 18 -0.48 -9.63 3.76
CA VAL A 18 0.74 -10.46 3.64
C VAL A 18 1.94 -9.58 3.28
N GLY A 19 1.72 -8.58 2.41
CA GLY A 19 2.80 -7.81 1.80
C GLY A 19 3.75 -8.69 0.98
N GLY A 20 4.62 -8.07 0.18
CA GLY A 20 5.81 -8.79 -0.33
C GLY A 20 5.64 -9.70 -1.57
N LEU A 21 4.48 -9.73 -2.23
CA LEU A 21 4.41 -10.28 -3.59
C LEU A 21 4.98 -9.23 -4.57
N VAL A 22 6.27 -9.37 -4.89
CA VAL A 22 6.99 -8.45 -5.76
C VAL A 22 7.39 -9.15 -7.04
N PHE A 23 7.01 -8.57 -8.17
CA PHE A 23 7.33 -9.09 -9.50
C PHE A 23 8.29 -8.13 -10.20
N ARG A 24 9.27 -8.70 -10.93
CA ARG A 24 10.13 -7.90 -11.81
C ARG A 24 9.39 -7.64 -13.12
N VAL A 25 9.53 -6.43 -13.63
CA VAL A 25 9.07 -6.05 -14.97
C VAL A 25 10.29 -5.80 -15.85
N ASP A 26 10.21 -6.22 -17.11
CA ASP A 26 11.34 -6.09 -18.05
C ASP A 26 11.56 -4.64 -18.50
N GLN A 27 10.48 -3.86 -18.53
CA GLN A 27 10.53 -2.45 -18.89
C GLN A 27 10.90 -1.58 -17.68
N PRO A 28 11.68 -0.50 -17.84
CA PRO A 28 12.13 0.36 -16.74
C PRO A 28 11.05 1.33 -16.23
N ILE A 29 9.81 0.85 -16.11
CA ILE A 29 8.60 1.62 -15.79
C ILE A 29 8.21 1.57 -14.30
N SER A 30 8.91 0.80 -13.47
CA SER A 30 8.61 0.69 -12.04
C SER A 30 8.69 2.04 -11.31
N VAL A 31 7.83 2.24 -10.32
CA VAL A 31 7.87 3.43 -9.48
C VAL A 31 9.00 3.27 -8.46
N ILE A 32 10.03 4.10 -8.62
CA ILE A 32 11.21 4.18 -7.74
C ILE A 32 11.23 5.58 -7.14
N MET A 33 11.14 5.69 -5.81
CA MET A 33 10.90 6.98 -5.14
C MET A 33 11.95 8.02 -5.50
N ASN A 34 13.23 7.64 -5.47
CA ASN A 34 14.35 8.56 -5.73
C ASN A 34 14.38 9.08 -7.18
N ARG A 35 13.70 8.40 -8.12
CA ARG A 35 13.56 8.83 -9.51
C ARG A 35 12.36 9.78 -9.68
N LEU A 36 11.28 9.55 -8.94
CA LEU A 36 10.04 10.31 -9.09
C LEU A 36 9.97 11.54 -8.21
N VAL A 37 10.45 11.47 -6.97
CA VAL A 37 10.42 12.56 -5.99
C VAL A 37 11.69 13.39 -6.14
N ASN A 38 11.61 14.40 -7.00
CA ASN A 38 12.69 15.35 -7.25
C ASN A 38 12.13 16.74 -7.56
N LEU A 39 13.01 17.75 -7.61
CA LEU A 39 12.62 19.15 -7.80
C LEU A 39 11.84 19.40 -9.10
N ASN A 40 12.23 18.74 -10.21
CA ASN A 40 11.53 18.92 -11.48
C ASN A 40 10.10 18.37 -11.41
N SER A 41 9.92 17.20 -10.80
CA SER A 41 8.59 16.65 -10.56
C SER A 41 7.73 17.54 -9.66
N ALA A 42 8.32 18.15 -8.63
CA ALA A 42 7.64 19.09 -7.75
C ALA A 42 7.19 20.37 -8.49
N ILE A 43 8.06 20.93 -9.34
CA ILE A 43 7.73 22.11 -10.14
C ILE A 43 6.62 21.78 -11.15
N ARG A 44 6.68 20.64 -11.84
CA ARG A 44 5.61 20.20 -12.75
C ARG A 44 4.28 20.08 -12.02
N TYR A 45 4.27 19.38 -10.89
CA TYR A 45 3.06 19.23 -10.09
C TYR A 45 2.47 20.60 -9.68
N ALA A 46 3.32 21.53 -9.22
CA ALA A 46 2.86 22.82 -8.72
C ALA A 46 2.41 23.82 -9.81
N VAL A 47 2.97 23.73 -11.02
CA VAL A 47 2.74 24.73 -12.09
C VAL A 47 1.77 24.22 -13.13
N THR A 48 1.90 22.95 -13.52
CA THR A 48 1.12 22.34 -14.61
C THR A 48 0.13 21.30 -14.12
N GLU A 49 0.07 21.04 -12.81
CA GLU A 49 -0.83 20.07 -12.18
C GLU A 49 -0.69 18.66 -12.79
N ASP A 50 0.52 18.35 -13.27
CA ASP A 50 0.83 17.10 -13.96
C ASP A 50 2.16 16.48 -13.50
N GLY A 51 2.50 15.33 -14.07
CA GLY A 51 3.75 14.63 -13.79
C GLY A 51 3.63 13.56 -12.70
N PRO A 52 4.74 12.93 -12.32
CA PRO A 52 4.72 11.68 -11.56
C PRO A 52 4.18 11.81 -10.13
N LEU A 53 4.11 13.02 -9.57
CA LEU A 53 3.53 13.25 -8.24
C LEU A 53 2.01 13.28 -8.24
N THR A 54 1.35 13.21 -9.41
CA THR A 54 -0.10 12.98 -9.49
C THR A 54 -0.48 11.50 -9.44
N SER A 55 0.49 10.58 -9.51
CA SER A 55 0.25 9.15 -9.40
C SER A 55 -0.18 8.77 -7.98
N SER A 56 -1.00 7.73 -7.88
CA SER A 56 -1.31 7.06 -6.61
C SER A 56 -0.05 6.48 -5.95
N ILE A 57 1.01 6.24 -6.74
CA ILE A 57 2.36 5.74 -6.39
C ILE A 57 2.34 4.30 -5.87
N GLY A 58 1.41 3.99 -4.97
CA GLY A 58 1.30 2.75 -4.24
C GLY A 58 0.07 1.91 -4.56
N LEU A 59 -1.04 2.44 -5.08
CA LEU A 59 -2.23 1.63 -5.37
C LEU A 59 -2.86 2.01 -6.70
N GLU A 60 -2.67 1.17 -7.72
CA GLU A 60 -3.10 1.45 -9.10
C GLU A 60 -4.38 0.71 -9.46
N ALA A 61 -4.60 -0.48 -8.90
CA ALA A 61 -5.83 -1.23 -9.07
C ALA A 61 -6.14 -2.09 -7.84
N VAL A 62 -7.43 -2.35 -7.64
CA VAL A 62 -7.93 -3.28 -6.62
C VAL A 62 -8.80 -4.34 -7.28
N GLY A 63 -8.74 -5.55 -6.73
CA GLY A 63 -9.60 -6.65 -7.14
C GLY A 63 -10.05 -7.44 -5.93
N PHE A 64 -11.30 -7.88 -5.92
CA PHE A 64 -11.85 -8.68 -4.83
C PHE A 64 -12.19 -10.07 -5.33
N ILE A 65 -11.91 -11.09 -4.52
CA ILE A 65 -12.26 -12.46 -4.83
C ILE A 65 -12.88 -13.14 -3.61
N ASN A 66 -13.65 -14.19 -3.89
CA ASN A 66 -14.06 -15.16 -2.89
C ASN A 66 -13.12 -16.36 -2.96
N THR A 67 -12.48 -16.71 -1.86
CA THR A 67 -11.76 -17.97 -1.77
C THR A 67 -12.76 -19.13 -1.67
N LYS A 68 -12.25 -20.37 -1.79
CA LYS A 68 -13.03 -21.58 -1.50
C LYS A 68 -13.52 -21.67 -0.04
N TYR A 69 -13.04 -20.79 0.85
CA TYR A 69 -13.42 -20.72 2.25
C TYR A 69 -14.38 -19.55 2.55
N ALA A 70 -14.66 -18.70 1.56
CA ALA A 70 -15.60 -17.60 1.71
C ALA A 70 -16.99 -18.13 2.06
N ASN A 71 -17.72 -17.40 2.91
CA ASN A 71 -19.09 -17.73 3.21
C ASN A 71 -19.96 -17.51 1.96
N GLN A 72 -20.52 -18.60 1.41
CA GLN A 72 -21.29 -18.55 0.16
C GLN A 72 -22.66 -17.87 0.32
N THR A 73 -23.15 -17.71 1.55
CA THR A 73 -24.42 -17.01 1.80
C THR A 73 -24.25 -15.51 1.98
N ASP A 74 -23.02 -15.05 2.22
CA ASP A 74 -22.71 -13.64 2.39
C ASP A 74 -22.35 -13.00 1.04
N ASP A 75 -22.57 -11.69 0.92
CA ASP A 75 -22.32 -10.90 -0.28
C ASP A 75 -20.94 -10.22 -0.30
N TRP A 76 -20.09 -10.47 0.71
CA TRP A 76 -18.79 -9.82 0.86
C TRP A 76 -17.62 -10.76 0.49
N PRO A 77 -16.63 -10.26 -0.27
CA PRO A 77 -15.41 -11.00 -0.56
C PRO A 77 -14.51 -11.13 0.67
N ASP A 78 -13.76 -12.22 0.75
CA ASP A 78 -12.85 -12.53 1.86
C ASP A 78 -11.38 -12.20 1.54
N ILE A 79 -11.05 -11.83 0.29
CA ILE A 79 -9.72 -11.34 -0.12
C ILE A 79 -9.81 -10.10 -1.00
N GLU A 80 -8.97 -9.12 -0.69
CA GLU A 80 -8.63 -7.96 -1.52
C GLU A 80 -7.21 -8.12 -2.08
N PHE A 81 -7.07 -7.91 -3.39
CA PHE A 81 -5.79 -7.73 -4.06
C PHE A 81 -5.54 -6.25 -4.31
N MET A 82 -4.43 -5.75 -3.77
CA MET A 82 -3.89 -4.44 -4.09
C MET A 82 -2.78 -4.60 -5.13
N LEU A 83 -3.00 -4.07 -6.33
CA LEU A 83 -1.99 -4.02 -7.37
C LEU A 83 -1.29 -2.67 -7.33
N THR A 84 0.01 -2.72 -7.10
CA THR A 84 0.83 -1.55 -6.77
C THR A 84 1.92 -1.36 -7.82
N SER A 85 2.18 -0.13 -8.22
CA SER A 85 3.31 0.21 -9.11
C SER A 85 4.65 0.30 -8.37
N ALA A 86 4.59 0.33 -7.04
CA ALA A 86 5.73 0.32 -6.13
C ALA A 86 5.68 -0.92 -5.21
N SER A 87 6.81 -1.21 -4.58
CA SER A 87 6.97 -2.32 -3.63
C SER A 87 7.74 -1.84 -2.41
N THR A 88 7.83 -2.65 -1.36
CA THR A 88 8.62 -2.35 -0.16
C THR A 88 10.04 -1.82 -0.46
N PRO A 89 10.84 -2.40 -1.38
CA PRO A 89 12.17 -1.88 -1.71
C PRO A 89 12.18 -0.65 -2.64
N SER A 90 11.03 -0.16 -3.12
CA SER A 90 10.96 0.94 -4.09
C SER A 90 11.48 2.29 -3.58
N ASP A 91 11.60 2.46 -2.26
CA ASP A 91 12.18 3.64 -1.62
C ASP A 91 13.67 3.46 -1.23
N GLY A 92 14.27 2.31 -1.56
CA GLY A 92 15.63 1.99 -1.18
C GLY A 92 15.80 1.61 0.30
N GLY A 93 14.73 1.26 1.00
CA GLY A 93 14.76 0.84 2.39
C GLY A 93 14.72 1.98 3.40
N ASP A 94 14.22 3.16 3.02
CA ASP A 94 14.21 4.33 3.90
C ASP A 94 13.02 4.35 4.87
N GLN A 95 11.83 4.73 4.39
CA GLN A 95 10.66 4.97 5.24
C GLN A 95 9.71 3.78 5.27
N ILE A 96 9.52 3.09 4.14
CA ILE A 96 8.51 2.04 3.99
C ILE A 96 8.80 0.90 4.96
N LYS A 97 10.08 0.51 5.11
CA LYS A 97 10.49 -0.51 6.07
C LYS A 97 10.12 -0.16 7.51
N LYS A 98 10.36 1.11 7.91
CA LYS A 98 10.07 1.61 9.25
C LYS A 98 8.57 1.67 9.50
N ALA A 99 7.81 2.17 8.52
CA ALA A 99 6.36 2.27 8.59
C ALA A 99 5.67 0.91 8.74
N HIS A 100 6.21 -0.13 8.10
CA HIS A 100 5.69 -1.50 8.18
C HIS A 100 6.34 -2.36 9.28
N GLY A 101 7.24 -1.80 10.09
CA GLY A 101 7.90 -2.53 11.18
C GLY A 101 8.74 -3.74 10.73
N LEU A 102 9.29 -3.71 9.51
CA LEU A 102 10.03 -4.83 8.93
C LEU A 102 11.44 -4.92 9.53
N LYS A 103 11.86 -6.14 9.89
CA LYS A 103 13.20 -6.44 10.40
C LYS A 103 14.23 -6.53 9.27
N ASP A 104 15.52 -6.43 9.59
CA ASP A 104 16.62 -6.68 8.63
C ASP A 104 16.68 -8.14 8.14
N GLU A 105 16.13 -9.07 8.92
CA GLU A 105 16.12 -10.51 8.64
C GLU A 105 15.02 -10.93 7.65
N PHE A 106 14.05 -10.05 7.41
CA PHE A 106 12.99 -10.22 6.41
C PHE A 106 13.51 -9.79 5.04
#